data_AF-A0A1E7YS66-F1
#
_entry.id   AF-A0A1E7YS66-F1
#
_cell.length_a   1.000
_cell.length_b   1.000
_cell.length_c   1.000
_cell.angle_alpha   90.00
_cell.angle_beta   90.00
_cell.angle_gamma   90.00
#
_symmetry.space_group_name_H-M   'P 1'
#
loop_
_entity.id
_entity.type
_entity.pdbx_description
1 polymer ?
#
loop_
_entity_poly.entity_id
_entity_poly.type
_entity_poly.pdbx_seq_one_letter_code
_entity_poly.pdbx_strand_id
1 'polypeptide(L)'
;MHGSASWTWATVAEQGANAPRFPRLPVSENAKKARAKLSRLHARVANIRADALHKLTFDLTRRFHTIGIEDLNVRGMMKNHRLARSIADMSFFEFRRQLEYKAERRGGIVVVADRWFPSSKTCSVCGTVQEKMPLDVRQWTCPDCGSIHDRDINAARNLLAYGLTGCKACGEEGAGSDRKIRVKPASVKQEVNTKTVCA
;
A
#
# COMPACT_ATOMS: atom_id res chain seq x y z
N MET A 1 -34.20 -70.47 -32.32
CA MET A 1 -33.90 -69.11 -32.78
C MET A 1 -34.19 -68.13 -31.64
N HIS A 2 -33.32 -67.14 -31.47
CA HIS A 2 -33.35 -66.01 -30.52
C HIS A 2 -32.91 -66.29 -29.08
N GLY A 3 -31.60 -66.22 -28.85
CA GLY A 3 -31.01 -65.96 -27.54
C GLY A 3 -30.57 -64.50 -27.47
N SER A 4 -31.17 -63.74 -26.57
CA SER A 4 -30.89 -62.33 -26.28
C SER A 4 -29.60 -62.19 -25.48
N ALA A 5 -28.60 -61.51 -26.05
CA ALA A 5 -27.43 -61.07 -25.31
C ALA A 5 -27.72 -59.70 -24.66
N SER A 6 -28.03 -59.76 -23.37
CA SER A 6 -28.09 -58.65 -22.43
C SER A 6 -26.76 -57.90 -22.37
N TRP A 7 -26.75 -56.62 -22.73
CA TRP A 7 -25.62 -55.72 -22.50
C TRP A 7 -25.75 -55.12 -21.10
N THR A 8 -25.00 -55.66 -20.14
CA THR A 8 -24.87 -55.11 -18.79
C THR A 8 -23.84 -53.98 -18.80
N TRP A 9 -24.25 -52.80 -18.34
CA TRP A 9 -23.48 -51.56 -18.23
C TRP A 9 -22.52 -51.58 -17.03
N ALA A 10 -21.60 -52.55 -17.01
CA ALA A 10 -20.55 -52.60 -15.99
C ALA A 10 -19.51 -51.48 -16.20
N THR A 11 -19.62 -50.46 -15.37
CA THR A 11 -18.52 -49.73 -14.70
C THR A 11 -17.40 -49.15 -15.59
N VAL A 12 -17.64 -47.99 -16.20
CA VAL A 12 -16.57 -47.13 -16.76
C VAL A 12 -16.33 -45.93 -15.81
N ALA A 13 -16.09 -46.19 -14.53
CA ALA A 13 -15.92 -45.14 -13.52
C ALA A 13 -14.49 -44.98 -12.97
N GLU A 14 -13.49 -45.79 -13.38
CA GLU A 14 -12.16 -45.76 -12.74
C GLU A 14 -10.94 -45.55 -13.68
N GLN A 15 -11.13 -45.12 -14.93
CA GLN A 15 -10.00 -44.95 -15.88
C GLN A 15 -9.59 -43.49 -16.15
N GLY A 16 -10.00 -42.53 -15.31
CA GLY A 16 -9.74 -41.10 -15.54
C GLY A 16 -8.35 -40.59 -15.12
N ALA A 17 -7.53 -41.39 -14.44
CA ALA A 17 -6.30 -40.90 -13.80
C ALA A 17 -5.01 -41.09 -14.62
N ASN A 18 -5.05 -41.76 -15.78
CA ASN A 18 -3.85 -42.10 -16.55
C ASN A 18 -4.03 -41.90 -18.06
N ALA A 19 -4.56 -40.74 -18.46
CA ALA A 19 -4.50 -40.33 -19.85
C ALA A 19 -3.04 -40.01 -20.23
N PRO A 20 -2.52 -40.51 -21.38
CA PRO A 20 -1.17 -40.21 -21.81
C PRO A 20 -1.01 -38.70 -21.97
N ARG A 21 -0.07 -38.11 -21.23
CA ARG A 21 0.30 -36.70 -21.43
C ARG A 21 0.96 -36.60 -22.81
N PHE A 22 0.21 -36.13 -23.80
CA PHE A 22 0.77 -35.83 -25.12
C PHE A 22 1.99 -34.91 -24.97
N PRO A 23 3.09 -35.15 -25.70
CA PRO A 23 4.26 -34.29 -25.65
C PRO A 23 3.85 -32.86 -26.04
N ARG A 24 4.28 -31.87 -25.25
CA ARG A 24 4.09 -30.47 -25.65
C ARG A 24 4.87 -30.24 -26.94
N LEU A 25 4.18 -29.78 -27.98
CA LEU A 25 4.80 -29.39 -29.24
C LEU A 25 5.91 -28.34 -29.01
N PRO A 26 7.01 -28.38 -29.79
CA PRO A 26 8.08 -27.41 -29.68
C PRO A 26 7.56 -25.99 -29.95
N VAL A 27 8.01 -25.03 -29.15
CA VAL A 27 7.63 -23.61 -29.30
C VAL A 27 8.25 -23.05 -30.58
N SER A 28 7.44 -22.48 -31.47
CA SER A 28 7.93 -21.86 -32.71
C SER A 28 8.84 -20.65 -32.45
N GLU A 29 9.76 -20.36 -33.36
CA GLU A 29 10.65 -19.20 -33.26
C GLU A 29 9.88 -17.87 -33.16
N ASN A 30 8.74 -17.75 -33.84
CA ASN A 30 7.86 -16.59 -33.74
C ASN A 30 7.25 -16.45 -32.34
N ALA A 31 6.84 -17.56 -31.71
CA ALA A 31 6.33 -17.55 -30.35
C ALA A 31 7.43 -17.15 -29.33
N LYS A 32 8.68 -17.59 -29.53
CA LYS A 32 9.84 -17.16 -28.72
C LYS A 32 10.06 -15.64 -28.84
N LYS A 33 10.08 -15.10 -30.06
CA LYS A 33 10.21 -13.65 -30.32
C LYS A 33 9.09 -12.84 -29.67
N ALA A 34 7.84 -13.30 -29.79
CA ALA A 34 6.68 -12.64 -29.18
C ALA A 34 6.77 -12.62 -27.64
N ARG A 35 7.13 -13.74 -27.01
CA ARG A 35 7.35 -13.83 -25.56
C ARG A 35 8.44 -12.87 -25.09
N ALA A 36 9.56 -12.78 -25.82
CA ALA A 36 10.64 -11.84 -25.49
C ALA A 36 10.17 -10.38 -25.58
N LYS A 37 9.40 -10.01 -26.61
CA LYS A 37 8.84 -8.66 -26.76
C LYS A 37 7.87 -8.32 -25.61
N LEU A 38 6.99 -9.27 -25.26
CA LEU A 38 6.05 -9.12 -24.15
C LEU A 38 6.77 -8.95 -22.80
N SER A 39 7.80 -9.78 -22.55
CA SER A 39 8.62 -9.69 -21.34
C SER A 39 9.30 -8.32 -21.21
N ARG A 40 9.88 -7.80 -22.31
CA ARG A 40 10.49 -6.45 -22.34
C ARG A 40 9.47 -5.35 -22.04
N LEU A 41 8.24 -5.46 -22.56
CA LEU A 41 7.18 -4.50 -22.28
C LEU A 41 6.78 -4.52 -20.79
N HIS A 42 6.58 -5.72 -20.22
CA HIS A 42 6.27 -5.84 -18.79
C HIS A 42 7.39 -5.31 -17.89
N ALA A 43 8.65 -5.58 -18.25
CA ALA A 43 9.81 -5.02 -17.53
C ALA A 43 9.81 -3.49 -17.59
N ARG A 44 9.55 -2.89 -18.76
CA ARG A 44 9.45 -1.43 -18.91
C ARG A 44 8.33 -0.85 -18.03
N VAL A 45 7.14 -1.43 -18.06
CA VAL A 45 5.99 -0.98 -17.24
C VAL A 45 6.29 -1.13 -15.74
N ALA A 46 6.93 -2.21 -15.33
CA ALA A 46 7.38 -2.40 -13.95
C ALA A 46 8.39 -1.33 -13.52
N ASN A 47 9.38 -1.03 -14.36
CA ASN A 47 10.39 0.00 -14.07
C ASN A 47 9.78 1.41 -13.98
N ILE A 48 8.84 1.75 -14.87
CA ILE A 48 8.13 3.04 -14.81
C ILE A 48 7.35 3.18 -13.49
N ARG A 49 6.63 2.12 -13.08
CA ARG A 49 5.90 2.11 -11.80
C ARG A 49 6.85 2.23 -10.61
N ALA A 50 7.95 1.48 -10.61
CA ALA A 50 8.95 1.56 -9.56
C ALA A 50 9.56 2.96 -9.45
N ASP A 51 9.97 3.56 -10.57
CA ASP A 51 10.51 4.92 -10.61
C ASP A 51 9.52 5.96 -10.08
N ALA A 52 8.25 5.89 -10.50
CA ALA A 52 7.20 6.77 -10.01
C ALA A 52 6.99 6.65 -8.49
N LEU A 53 6.91 5.42 -7.97
CA LEU A 53 6.80 5.17 -6.53
C LEU A 53 8.01 5.69 -5.77
N HIS A 54 9.22 5.47 -6.31
CA HIS A 54 10.45 5.92 -5.68
C HIS A 54 10.51 7.43 -5.57
N LYS A 55 10.17 8.15 -6.64
CA LYS A 55 10.13 9.62 -6.71
C LYS A 55 9.06 10.19 -5.79
N LEU A 56 7.85 9.64 -5.83
CA LEU A 56 6.73 10.10 -5.00
C LEU A 56 7.04 9.94 -3.51
N THR A 57 7.43 8.74 -3.08
CA THR A 57 7.75 8.49 -1.66
C THR A 57 8.98 9.26 -1.21
N PHE A 58 9.95 9.50 -2.11
CA PHE A 58 11.09 10.38 -1.82
C PHE A 58 10.67 11.84 -1.62
N ASP A 59 9.79 12.39 -2.46
CA ASP A 59 9.29 13.76 -2.32
C ASP A 59 8.51 13.94 -1.02
N LEU A 60 7.57 13.02 -0.74
CA LEU A 60 6.75 13.06 0.45
C LEU A 60 7.59 13.04 1.74
N THR A 61 8.48 12.06 1.86
CA THR A 61 9.32 11.90 3.08
C THR A 61 10.43 12.94 3.17
N ARG A 62 10.70 13.70 2.11
CA ARG A 62 11.64 14.85 2.16
C ARG A 62 10.95 16.10 2.69
N ARG A 63 9.66 16.28 2.38
CA ARG A 63 8.90 17.51 2.66
C ARG A 63 8.13 17.45 3.97
N PHE A 64 7.72 16.26 4.39
CA PHE A 64 6.85 16.08 5.54
C PHE A 64 7.49 15.13 6.55
N HIS A 65 7.53 15.55 7.81
CA HIS A 65 7.99 14.72 8.91
C HIS A 65 6.95 13.65 9.27
N THR A 66 5.68 14.03 9.35
CA THR A 66 4.57 13.13 9.71
C THR A 66 3.64 12.95 8.52
N ILE A 67 3.36 11.70 8.14
CA ILE A 67 2.55 11.36 6.97
C ILE A 67 1.43 10.39 7.37
N GLY A 68 0.17 10.81 7.20
CA GLY A 68 -0.99 9.97 7.44
C GLY A 68 -1.41 9.20 6.17
N ILE A 69 -1.63 7.88 6.30
CA ILE A 69 -2.14 7.03 5.21
C ILE A 69 -3.25 6.10 5.71
N GLU A 70 -4.07 5.57 4.80
CA GLU A 70 -5.11 4.58 5.10
C GLU A 70 -4.58 3.15 5.11
N ASP A 71 -5.13 2.30 5.99
CA ASP A 71 -4.94 0.85 5.91
C ASP A 71 -5.88 0.20 4.87
N LEU A 72 -5.46 0.19 3.61
CA LEU A 72 -6.22 -0.45 2.53
C LEU A 72 -6.07 -1.98 2.54
N ASN A 73 -7.18 -2.71 2.48
CA ASN A 73 -7.18 -4.17 2.24
C ASN A 73 -6.91 -4.48 0.76
N VAL A 74 -5.67 -4.27 0.30
CA VAL A 74 -5.25 -4.45 -1.10
C VAL A 74 -5.59 -5.87 -1.59
N ARG A 75 -5.35 -6.89 -0.76
CA ARG A 75 -5.67 -8.29 -1.12
C ARG A 75 -7.16 -8.48 -1.38
N GLY A 76 -8.02 -7.87 -0.56
CA GLY A 76 -9.47 -7.87 -0.75
C GLY A 76 -9.89 -7.14 -2.03
N MET A 77 -9.31 -5.97 -2.27
CA MET A 77 -9.62 -5.16 -3.46
C MET A 77 -9.23 -5.88 -4.76
N MET A 78 -8.14 -6.66 -4.75
CA MET A 78 -7.69 -7.48 -5.87
C MET A 78 -8.66 -8.60 -6.27
N LYS A 79 -9.63 -8.98 -5.41
CA LYS A 79 -10.66 -9.99 -5.74
C LYS A 79 -11.64 -9.50 -6.81
N ASN A 80 -11.82 -8.18 -6.95
CA ASN A 80 -12.68 -7.64 -7.99
C ASN A 80 -11.91 -7.57 -9.32
N HIS A 81 -12.12 -8.54 -10.20
CA HIS A 81 -11.42 -8.62 -11.50
C HIS A 81 -11.61 -7.39 -12.40
N ARG A 82 -12.70 -6.61 -12.24
CA ARG A 82 -12.91 -5.37 -13.01
C ARG A 82 -11.96 -4.24 -12.59
N LEU A 83 -11.55 -4.21 -11.32
CA LEU A 83 -10.68 -3.16 -10.76
C LEU A 83 -9.25 -3.64 -10.49
N ALA A 84 -9.04 -4.96 -10.43
CA ALA A 84 -7.78 -5.59 -10.03
C ALA A 84 -6.57 -5.06 -10.82
N ARG A 85 -6.73 -4.81 -12.13
CA ARG A 85 -5.65 -4.25 -12.96
C ARG A 85 -5.26 -2.85 -12.50
N SER A 86 -6.24 -1.95 -12.35
CA SER A 86 -6.00 -0.57 -11.92
C SER A 86 -5.41 -0.53 -10.50
N ILE A 87 -5.88 -1.39 -9.59
CA ILE A 87 -5.35 -1.51 -8.23
C ILE A 87 -3.90 -2.02 -8.24
N ALA A 88 -3.60 -3.03 -9.06
CA ALA A 88 -2.25 -3.55 -9.22
C ALA A 88 -1.29 -2.51 -9.84
N ASP A 89 -1.78 -1.67 -10.74
CA ASP A 89 -0.99 -0.60 -11.34
C ASP A 89 -0.68 0.51 -10.32
N MET A 90 -1.59 0.84 -9.41
CA MET A 90 -1.34 1.79 -8.31
C MET A 90 -0.33 1.28 -7.27
N SER A 91 -0.18 -0.05 -7.13
CA SER A 91 0.87 -0.66 -6.29
C SER A 91 0.84 -0.22 -4.81
N PHE A 92 -0.35 -0.06 -4.21
CA PHE A 92 -0.54 0.48 -2.84
C PHE A 92 0.31 -0.20 -1.76
N PHE A 93 0.52 -1.52 -1.85
CA PHE A 93 1.38 -2.24 -0.91
C PHE A 93 2.84 -1.77 -0.99
N GLU A 94 3.39 -1.67 -2.21
CA GLU A 94 4.77 -1.23 -2.41
C GLU A 94 4.91 0.26 -2.09
N PHE A 95 3.90 1.08 -2.39
CA PHE A 95 3.87 2.48 -1.96
C PHE A 95 4.02 2.62 -0.45
N ARG A 96 3.20 1.91 0.34
CA ARG A 96 3.27 1.92 1.81
C ARG A 96 4.64 1.42 2.30
N ARG A 97 5.10 0.27 1.81
CA ARG A 97 6.41 -0.29 2.17
C ARG A 97 7.55 0.70 1.92
N GLN A 98 7.56 1.37 0.77
CA GLN A 98 8.57 2.37 0.44
C GLN A 98 8.48 3.63 1.31
N LEU A 99 7.26 4.08 1.60
CA LEU A 99 7.02 5.24 2.43
C LEU A 99 7.52 5.00 3.86
N GLU A 100 7.18 3.85 4.45
CA GLU A 100 7.59 3.46 5.81
C GLU A 100 9.12 3.46 5.96
N TYR A 101 9.86 2.70 5.14
CA TYR A 101 11.31 2.63 5.31
C TYR A 101 12.02 3.96 5.00
N LYS A 102 11.50 4.77 4.07
CA LYS A 102 12.11 6.07 3.72
C LYS A 102 11.83 7.13 4.78
N ALA A 103 10.63 7.11 5.38
CA ALA A 103 10.30 7.97 6.50
C ALA A 103 11.20 7.63 7.70
N GLU A 104 11.31 6.35 8.07
CA GLU A 104 12.17 5.88 9.16
C GLU A 104 13.63 6.33 8.97
N ARG A 105 14.19 6.15 7.76
CA ARG A 105 15.56 6.61 7.43
C ARG A 105 15.78 8.12 7.60
N ARG A 106 14.72 8.91 7.60
CA ARG A 106 14.74 10.38 7.74
C ARG A 106 14.28 10.84 9.12
N GLY A 107 13.96 9.93 10.03
CA GLY A 107 13.37 10.23 11.33
C GLY A 107 11.89 10.62 11.27
N GLY A 108 11.24 10.49 10.10
CA GLY A 108 9.82 10.79 9.94
C GLY A 108 8.91 9.66 10.43
N ILE A 109 7.65 9.99 10.65
CA ILE A 109 6.61 9.10 11.20
C ILE A 109 5.53 8.87 10.14
N VAL A 110 5.20 7.61 9.87
CA VAL A 110 4.03 7.24 9.07
C VAL A 110 2.93 6.77 10.00
N VAL A 111 1.81 7.50 10.02
CA VAL A 111 0.62 7.13 10.80
C VAL A 111 -0.36 6.42 9.88
N VAL A 112 -0.69 5.18 10.22
CA VAL A 112 -1.65 4.37 9.48
C VAL A 112 -3.00 4.46 10.18
N ALA A 113 -3.98 5.04 9.52
CA ALA A 113 -5.34 5.09 10.03
C ALA A 113 -5.97 3.69 10.02
N ASP A 114 -6.75 3.41 11.07
CA ASP A 114 -7.51 2.17 11.16
C ASP A 114 -8.34 1.93 9.89
N ARG A 115 -8.45 0.66 9.49
CA ARG A 115 -9.15 0.26 8.27
C ARG A 115 -10.62 0.69 8.23
N TRP A 116 -11.26 0.77 9.40
CA TRP A 116 -12.67 1.15 9.52
C TRP A 116 -12.87 2.64 9.77
N PHE A 117 -11.78 3.43 9.78
CA PHE A 117 -11.87 4.87 9.92
C PHE A 117 -12.63 5.49 8.73
N PRO A 118 -13.76 6.18 8.96
CA PRO A 118 -14.61 6.69 7.89
C PRO A 118 -14.07 8.00 7.29
N SER A 119 -12.81 8.04 6.85
CA SER A 119 -12.11 9.23 6.33
C SER A 119 -12.91 9.97 5.25
N SER A 120 -13.44 9.23 4.26
CA SER A 120 -14.18 9.80 3.12
C SER A 120 -15.64 10.15 3.45
N LYS A 121 -16.21 9.57 4.50
CA LYS A 121 -17.61 9.76 4.92
C LYS A 121 -17.78 10.84 5.99
N THR A 122 -16.73 11.10 6.75
CA THR A 122 -16.75 12.08 7.85
C THR A 122 -16.63 13.47 7.28
N CYS A 123 -17.52 14.39 7.63
CA CYS A 123 -17.34 15.79 7.31
C CYS A 123 -16.13 16.34 8.06
N SER A 124 -15.13 16.84 7.35
CA SER A 124 -13.93 17.45 7.96
C SER A 124 -14.20 18.78 8.67
N VAL A 125 -15.41 19.35 8.54
CA VAL A 125 -15.81 20.61 9.17
C VAL A 125 -16.59 20.37 10.47
N CYS A 126 -17.66 19.58 10.42
CA CYS A 126 -18.54 19.36 11.59
C CYS A 126 -18.40 17.97 12.23
N GLY A 127 -17.67 17.04 11.62
CA GLY A 127 -17.46 15.69 12.14
C GLY A 127 -18.62 14.70 11.88
N THR A 128 -19.73 15.12 11.26
CA THR A 128 -20.82 14.18 10.97
C THR A 128 -20.38 13.11 9.98
N VAL A 129 -20.73 11.86 10.27
CA VAL A 129 -20.43 10.72 9.41
C VAL A 129 -21.62 10.39 8.54
N GLN A 130 -21.44 10.46 7.22
CA GLN A 130 -22.45 10.07 6.26
C GLN A 130 -22.71 8.56 6.30
N GLU A 131 -23.97 8.15 6.28
CA GLU A 131 -24.36 6.73 6.30
C GLU A 131 -23.81 6.01 5.04
N LYS A 132 -24.06 6.59 3.87
CA LYS A 132 -23.69 6.03 2.56
C LYS A 132 -22.77 6.98 1.78
N MET A 133 -21.77 6.39 1.14
CA MET A 133 -20.81 7.11 0.28
C MET A 133 -20.43 6.21 -0.91
N PRO A 134 -21.28 6.14 -1.95
CA PRO A 134 -21.06 5.31 -3.14
C PRO A 134 -19.78 5.69 -3.89
N LEU A 135 -19.04 4.76 -4.51
CA LEU A 135 -17.69 5.05 -5.07
C LEU A 135 -17.66 6.16 -6.15
N ASP A 136 -18.77 6.37 -6.86
CA ASP A 136 -18.96 7.33 -7.95
C ASP A 136 -19.16 8.79 -7.48
N VAL A 137 -19.52 9.02 -6.21
CA VAL A 137 -19.81 10.37 -5.71
C VAL A 137 -18.53 11.14 -5.37
N ARG A 138 -17.96 11.87 -6.35
CA ARG A 138 -16.69 12.61 -6.15
C ARG A 138 -16.83 13.89 -5.33
N GLN A 139 -18.00 14.54 -5.39
CA GLN A 139 -18.33 15.72 -4.60
C GLN A 139 -19.65 15.53 -3.87
N TRP A 140 -19.75 16.06 -2.66
CA TRP A 140 -20.96 15.98 -1.85
C TRP A 140 -21.08 17.19 -0.92
N THR A 141 -22.33 17.52 -0.55
CA THR A 141 -22.64 18.58 0.41
C THR A 141 -22.98 17.93 1.75
N CYS A 142 -22.40 18.42 2.83
CA CYS A 142 -22.73 17.95 4.17
C CYS A 142 -24.16 18.35 4.54
N PRO A 143 -25.02 17.40 4.95
CA PRO A 143 -26.41 17.69 5.29
C PRO A 143 -26.55 18.53 6.57
N ASP A 144 -25.60 18.44 7.51
CA ASP A 144 -25.70 19.16 8.79
C ASP A 144 -25.15 20.58 8.74
N CYS A 145 -23.99 20.79 8.10
CA CYS A 145 -23.33 22.10 8.07
C CYS A 145 -23.28 22.76 6.70
N GLY A 146 -23.75 22.10 5.64
CA GLY A 146 -23.82 22.66 4.29
C GLY A 146 -22.48 22.78 3.55
N SER A 147 -21.37 22.33 4.13
CA SER A 147 -20.06 22.40 3.47
C SER A 147 -19.99 21.50 2.23
N ILE A 148 -19.40 22.01 1.16
CA ILE A 148 -19.14 21.25 -0.06
C ILE A 148 -17.76 20.60 0.03
N HIS A 149 -17.71 19.29 -0.25
CA HIS A 149 -16.50 18.49 -0.17
C HIS A 149 -16.18 17.83 -1.50
N ASP A 150 -14.92 17.93 -1.92
CA ASP A 150 -14.30 16.86 -2.73
C ASP A 150 -13.95 15.70 -1.80
N ARG A 151 -14.30 14.47 -2.21
CA ARG A 151 -14.14 13.26 -1.40
C ARG A 151 -12.70 13.04 -0.94
N ASP A 152 -11.76 13.16 -1.85
CA ASP A 152 -10.36 12.79 -1.57
C ASP A 152 -9.69 13.87 -0.75
N ILE A 153 -9.99 15.15 -1.01
CA ILE A 153 -9.52 16.27 -0.18
C ILE A 153 -10.09 16.17 1.24
N ASN A 154 -11.37 15.85 1.37
CA ASN A 154 -12.00 15.66 2.67
C ASN A 154 -11.39 14.47 3.43
N ALA A 155 -11.18 13.33 2.76
CA ALA A 155 -10.49 12.19 3.34
C ALA A 155 -9.08 12.56 3.82
N ALA A 156 -8.31 13.30 3.02
CA ALA A 156 -6.97 13.76 3.40
C ALA A 156 -6.99 14.66 4.65
N ARG A 157 -7.97 15.57 4.77
CA ARG A 157 -8.15 16.40 5.98
C ARG A 157 -8.45 15.55 7.22
N ASN A 158 -9.31 14.56 7.09
CA ASN A 158 -9.64 13.65 8.19
C ASN A 158 -8.45 12.77 8.58
N LEU A 159 -7.64 12.32 7.62
CA LEU A 159 -6.41 11.58 7.91
C LEU A 159 -5.35 12.45 8.59
N LEU A 160 -5.25 13.73 8.22
CA LEU A 160 -4.41 14.68 8.92
C LEU A 160 -4.86 14.82 10.39
N ALA A 161 -6.16 15.04 10.62
CA ALA A 161 -6.71 15.13 11.98
C ALA A 161 -6.46 13.84 12.78
N TYR A 162 -6.67 12.67 12.16
CA TYR A 162 -6.38 11.37 12.76
C TYR A 162 -4.90 11.24 13.15
N GLY A 163 -3.98 11.62 12.25
CA GLY A 163 -2.54 11.59 12.47
C GLY A 163 -2.08 12.51 13.60
N LEU A 164 -2.67 13.70 13.71
CA LEU A 164 -2.38 14.64 14.79
C LEU A 164 -2.90 14.15 16.14
N THR A 165 -4.06 13.48 16.18
CA THR A 165 -4.64 12.98 17.42
C THR A 165 -3.85 11.78 17.97
N GLY A 166 -3.30 10.93 17.09
CA GLY A 166 -2.40 9.83 17.48
C GLY A 166 -0.98 10.27 17.85
N CYS A 167 -0.54 11.42 17.34
CA CYS A 167 0.73 12.04 17.67
C CYS A 167 0.57 12.91 18.93
N LYS A 168 0.62 12.30 20.13
CA LYS A 168 0.96 13.10 21.32
C LYS A 168 2.29 13.77 21.01
N ALA A 169 2.31 15.11 20.98
CA ALA A 169 3.53 15.88 20.77
C ALA A 169 4.63 15.32 21.66
N CYS A 170 5.61 14.64 21.05
CA CYS A 170 6.81 14.26 21.76
C CYS A 170 7.49 15.57 22.14
N GLY A 171 7.57 15.83 23.45
CA GLY A 171 8.50 16.80 23.99
C GLY A 171 9.91 16.51 23.47
N GLU A 172 10.71 17.56 23.46
CA GLU A 172 12.09 17.65 23.01
C GLU A 172 12.96 16.46 23.43
N GLU A 173 12.98 15.38 22.65
CA GLU A 173 14.05 14.39 22.71
C GLU A 173 14.65 14.30 21.31
N GLY A 174 15.86 14.86 21.19
CA GLY A 174 16.56 15.08 19.94
C GLY A 174 16.65 13.83 19.08
N ALA A 175 16.53 14.03 17.77
CA ALA A 175 16.73 13.02 16.73
C ALA A 175 18.20 12.57 16.65
N GLY A 176 18.67 11.87 17.67
CA GLY A 176 19.91 11.11 17.64
C GLY A 176 19.54 9.64 17.41
N SER A 177 19.77 9.11 16.21
CA SER A 177 19.85 7.66 16.02
C SER A 177 21.13 7.18 16.70
N ASP A 178 21.11 7.02 18.02
CA ASP A 178 22.28 6.56 18.73
C ASP A 178 22.50 5.08 18.35
N ARG A 179 23.60 4.81 17.62
CA ARG A 179 24.04 3.44 17.38
C ARG A 179 24.30 2.84 18.76
N LYS A 180 23.69 1.71 19.10
CA LYS A 180 23.98 1.00 20.36
C LYS A 180 25.49 0.75 20.46
N ILE A 181 26.21 1.59 21.19
CA ILE A 181 27.62 1.39 21.50
C ILE A 181 27.67 0.24 22.49
N ARG A 182 28.36 -0.85 22.14
CA ARG A 182 28.44 -2.08 22.94
C ARG A 182 29.15 -1.90 24.28
N VAL A 183 29.85 -0.78 24.46
CA VAL A 183 30.68 -0.47 25.62
C VAL A 183 30.33 0.92 26.13
N LYS A 184 30.16 1.05 27.44
CA LYS A 184 29.92 2.35 28.10
C LYS A 184 31.18 3.22 27.94
N PRO A 185 31.11 4.40 27.29
CA PRO A 185 32.23 5.33 27.31
C PRO A 185 32.46 5.83 28.75
N ALA A 186 33.72 5.98 29.13
CA ALA A 186 34.10 6.48 30.45
C ALA A 186 33.59 7.91 30.67
N SER A 187 33.18 8.23 31.89
CA SER A 187 32.64 9.53 32.26
C SER A 187 33.75 10.59 32.17
N VAL A 188 33.72 11.42 31.13
CA VAL A 188 34.61 12.58 31.02
C VAL A 188 33.98 13.73 31.79
N LYS A 189 34.67 14.16 32.84
CA LYS A 189 34.33 15.33 33.63
C LYS A 189 34.64 16.58 32.79
N GLN A 190 33.61 17.27 32.30
CA GLN A 190 33.80 18.57 31.66
C GLN A 190 33.81 19.65 32.74
N GLU A 191 34.96 20.30 32.91
CA GLU A 191 35.04 21.53 33.69
C GLU A 191 34.63 22.72 32.81
N VAL A 192 33.70 23.52 33.32
CA VAL A 192 33.20 24.73 32.65
C VAL A 192 34.24 25.84 32.82
N ASN A 193 34.90 26.24 31.73
CA ASN A 193 35.82 27.36 31.74
C ASN A 193 35.04 28.68 31.56
N THR A 194 34.62 29.29 32.66
CA THR A 194 34.04 30.64 32.66
C THR A 194 35.16 31.69 32.57
N LYS A 195 35.61 31.98 31.35
CA LYS A 195 36.28 33.26 31.07
C LYS A 195 35.24 34.28 30.63
N THR A 196 34.71 35.00 31.61
CA THR A 196 34.11 36.32 31.44
C THR A 196 35.16 37.25 30.85
N VAL A 197 34.86 37.88 29.72
CA VAL A 197 35.55 39.10 29.30
C VAL A 197 34.48 40.12 28.98
N CYS A 198 34.31 41.09 29.89
CA CYS A 198 33.75 42.39 29.57
C CYS A 198 34.83 43.24 28.92
N ALA A 199 34.48 43.89 27.81
CA ALA A 199 34.90 45.25 27.45
C ALA A 199 33.80 45.83 26.56
#